data_AF-A0A1H8HJ77-F1
#
_entry.id   AF-A0A1H8HJ77-F1
#
_cell.length_a   1.000
_cell.length_b   1.000
_cell.length_c   1.000
_cell.angle_alpha   90.00
_cell.angle_beta   90.00
_cell.angle_gamma   90.00
#
_symmetry.space_group_name_H-M   'P 1'
#
loop_
_entity.id
_entity.type
_entity.pdbx_description
1 polymer ?
#
loop_
_entity_poly.entity_id
_entity_poly.type
_entity_poly.pdbx_seq_one_letter_code
_entity_poly.pdbx_strand_id
1 'polypeptide(L)'
;MNMEYFDSSDTDELTATGFKPFSACLAEAVDFAAMAREIGPGCDSPIEVSLGVRIRKALRVVGDETLTCQPRYFLDRYIYDLAISRKGRPFPMIIVECDGKDFHSSPEQRQNDAKKSKLAASKGIVLLRFIGSEIHCAPDDCLAKILQTMRFMRPAQLTQAQCDLLDAAGIKRHPPLRSYEPDW
;
A
#
# COMPACT_ATOMS: atom_id res chain seq x y z
N MET A 1 -16.85 -13.19 -63.28
CA MET A 1 -17.70 -13.46 -62.09
C MET A 1 -16.73 -13.44 -60.92
N ASN A 2 -16.51 -12.25 -60.35
CA ASN A 2 -15.52 -12.04 -59.30
C ASN A 2 -16.18 -12.35 -57.95
N MET A 3 -15.57 -13.24 -57.20
CA MET A 3 -15.99 -13.65 -55.88
C MET A 3 -15.21 -12.79 -54.87
N GLU A 4 -15.84 -11.73 -54.39
CA GLU A 4 -15.28 -10.91 -53.32
C GLU A 4 -15.42 -11.66 -51.99
N TYR A 5 -14.27 -11.97 -51.40
CA TYR A 5 -14.13 -12.46 -50.04
C TYR A 5 -14.37 -11.27 -49.10
N PHE A 6 -15.49 -11.28 -48.38
CA PHE A 6 -15.75 -10.30 -47.34
C PHE A 6 -15.03 -10.78 -46.07
N ASP A 7 -13.93 -10.10 -45.75
CA ASP A 7 -13.10 -10.32 -44.57
C ASP A 7 -13.89 -9.96 -43.31
N SER A 8 -14.02 -10.91 -42.38
CA SER A 8 -14.81 -10.79 -41.16
C SER A 8 -13.95 -10.42 -39.95
N SER A 9 -12.95 -9.56 -40.13
CA SER A 9 -11.98 -9.19 -39.09
C SER A 9 -12.24 -7.84 -38.41
N ASP A 10 -13.45 -7.29 -38.49
CA ASP A 10 -13.78 -5.96 -37.92
C ASP A 10 -14.60 -6.05 -36.60
N THR A 11 -14.34 -7.05 -35.75
CA THR A 11 -15.00 -7.13 -34.42
C THR A 11 -14.07 -6.99 -33.22
N ASP A 12 -12.75 -6.80 -33.40
CA ASP A 12 -11.80 -6.79 -32.27
C ASP A 12 -11.14 -5.44 -31.97
N GLU A 13 -11.53 -4.35 -32.64
CA GLU A 13 -10.85 -3.04 -32.50
C GLU A 13 -11.59 -2.01 -31.62
N LEU A 14 -12.50 -2.45 -30.74
CA LEU A 14 -13.25 -1.55 -29.83
C LEU A 14 -12.98 -1.78 -28.33
N THR A 15 -12.09 -2.70 -27.96
CA THR A 15 -11.75 -2.97 -26.55
C THR A 15 -10.56 -2.14 -26.02
N ALA A 16 -9.94 -1.32 -26.88
CA ALA A 16 -8.73 -0.55 -26.56
C ALA A 16 -8.97 0.86 -25.98
N THR A 17 -10.19 1.17 -25.52
CA THR A 17 -10.41 2.36 -24.69
C THR A 17 -10.65 1.89 -23.27
N GLY A 18 -9.81 2.32 -22.33
CA GLY A 18 -9.87 2.00 -20.90
C GLY A 18 -11.11 2.56 -20.19
N PHE A 19 -12.28 2.43 -20.81
CA PHE A 19 -13.57 2.85 -20.28
C PHE A 19 -13.97 1.88 -19.17
N LYS A 20 -13.77 2.31 -17.92
CA LYS A 20 -14.42 1.65 -16.79
C LYS A 20 -15.92 2.01 -16.83
N PRO A 21 -16.84 1.03 -16.85
CA PRO A 21 -18.25 1.33 -16.76
C PRO A 21 -18.55 2.07 -15.46
N PHE A 22 -19.48 3.03 -15.51
CA PHE A 22 -19.83 3.87 -14.37
C PHE A 22 -20.19 3.06 -13.10
N SER A 23 -20.85 1.92 -13.28
CA SER A 23 -21.18 0.99 -12.19
C SER A 23 -19.95 0.44 -11.46
N ALA A 24 -18.87 0.12 -12.19
CA ALA A 24 -17.61 -0.32 -11.59
C ALA A 24 -16.93 0.81 -10.83
N CYS A 25 -16.94 2.03 -11.38
CA CYS A 25 -16.43 3.22 -10.70
C CYS A 25 -17.21 3.51 -9.40
N LEU A 26 -18.53 3.40 -9.44
CA LEU A 26 -19.39 3.61 -8.27
C LEU A 26 -19.13 2.56 -7.19
N ALA A 27 -19.01 1.29 -7.55
CA ALA A 27 -18.67 0.23 -6.60
C ALA A 27 -17.31 0.47 -5.93
N GLU A 28 -16.28 0.81 -6.71
CA GLU A 28 -14.96 1.17 -6.19
C GLU A 28 -15.02 2.37 -5.23
N ALA A 29 -15.82 3.39 -5.57
CA ALA A 29 -16.00 4.58 -4.75
C ALA A 29 -16.75 4.30 -3.44
N VAL A 30 -17.78 3.45 -3.47
CA VAL A 30 -18.52 3.02 -2.27
C VAL A 30 -17.62 2.21 -1.34
N ASP A 31 -16.86 1.25 -1.88
CA ASP A 31 -15.90 0.46 -1.09
C ASP A 31 -14.84 1.37 -0.46
N PHE A 32 -14.30 2.32 -1.23
CA PHE A 32 -13.34 3.30 -0.72
C PHE A 32 -13.96 4.11 0.43
N ALA A 33 -15.17 4.64 0.24
CA ALA A 33 -15.84 5.45 1.25
C ALA A 33 -16.14 4.65 2.53
N ALA A 34 -16.56 3.38 2.40
CA ALA A 34 -16.80 2.50 3.54
C ALA A 34 -15.51 2.30 4.36
N MET A 35 -14.41 1.92 3.69
CA MET A 35 -13.12 1.75 4.36
C MET A 35 -12.58 3.05 4.95
N ALA A 36 -12.77 4.18 4.24
CA ALA A 36 -12.36 5.50 4.71
C ALA A 36 -13.10 5.89 6.00
N ARG A 37 -14.40 5.57 6.11
CA ARG A 37 -15.18 5.78 7.35
C ARG A 37 -14.70 4.93 8.51
N GLU A 38 -14.20 3.73 8.24
CA GLU A 38 -13.68 2.84 9.29
C GLU A 38 -12.29 3.27 9.79
N ILE A 39 -11.38 3.63 8.89
CA ILE A 39 -9.99 3.97 9.25
C ILE A 39 -9.83 5.45 9.63
N GLY A 40 -10.63 6.32 9.04
CA GLY A 40 -10.55 7.78 9.15
C GLY A 40 -10.47 8.33 10.57
N PRO A 41 -11.30 7.86 11.53
CA PRO A 41 -11.25 8.36 12.91
C PRO A 41 -9.92 8.14 13.61
N GLY A 42 -9.08 7.22 13.12
CA GLY A 42 -7.76 6.97 13.66
C GLY A 42 -6.63 7.68 12.92
N CYS A 43 -6.89 8.44 11.86
CA CYS A 43 -5.87 9.12 11.07
C CYS A 43 -5.92 10.64 11.30
N ASP A 44 -4.76 11.28 11.26
CA ASP A 44 -4.61 12.72 11.49
C ASP A 44 -4.65 13.53 10.19
N SER A 45 -4.56 12.88 9.02
CA SER A 45 -4.58 13.55 7.72
C SER A 45 -5.28 12.74 6.62
N PRO A 46 -5.78 13.40 5.55
CA PRO A 46 -6.39 12.71 4.40
C PRO A 46 -5.44 11.77 3.66
N ILE A 47 -4.13 12.05 3.67
CA ILE A 47 -3.14 11.20 3.01
C ILE A 47 -2.95 9.87 3.73
N GLU A 48 -3.03 9.86 5.07
CA GLU A 48 -3.03 8.62 5.87
C GLU A 48 -4.28 7.78 5.59
N VAL A 49 -5.47 8.42 5.52
CA VAL A 49 -6.71 7.73 5.17
C VAL A 49 -6.61 7.10 3.79
N SER A 50 -6.17 7.90 2.81
CA SER A 50 -6.04 7.47 1.41
C SER A 50 -5.10 6.27 1.25
N LEU A 51 -3.95 6.30 1.93
CA LEU A 51 -2.98 5.21 1.90
C LEU A 51 -3.48 4.00 2.70
N GLY A 52 -4.05 4.22 3.88
CA GLY A 52 -4.56 3.17 4.74
C GLY A 52 -5.73 2.39 4.13
N VAL A 53 -6.64 3.05 3.40
CA VAL A 53 -7.70 2.37 2.62
C VAL A 53 -7.09 1.46 1.55
N ARG A 54 -6.06 1.93 0.84
CA ARG A 54 -5.36 1.14 -0.19
C ARG A 54 -4.68 -0.09 0.41
N ILE A 55 -4.02 0.07 1.55
CA ILE A 55 -3.41 -1.05 2.28
C ILE A 55 -4.51 -2.05 2.67
N ARG A 56 -5.62 -1.61 3.30
CA ARG A 56 -6.72 -2.51 3.69
C ARG A 56 -7.34 -3.25 2.50
N LYS A 57 -7.55 -2.56 1.37
CA LYS A 57 -8.03 -3.19 0.13
C LYS A 57 -7.08 -4.29 -0.34
N ALA A 58 -5.76 -4.05 -0.34
CA ALA A 58 -4.77 -5.05 -0.70
C ALA A 58 -4.75 -6.24 0.27
N LEU A 59 -4.83 -5.99 1.58
CA LEU A 59 -4.90 -7.05 2.59
C LEU A 59 -6.17 -7.92 2.43
N ARG A 60 -7.31 -7.32 2.05
CA ARG A 60 -8.55 -8.05 1.74
C ARG A 60 -8.38 -8.96 0.53
N VAL A 61 -7.69 -8.50 -0.52
CA VAL A 61 -7.37 -9.33 -1.71
C VAL A 61 -6.44 -10.49 -1.35
N VAL A 62 -5.45 -10.25 -0.48
CA VAL A 62 -4.56 -11.30 0.04
C VAL A 62 -5.34 -12.39 0.79
N GLY A 63 -6.48 -12.04 1.40
CA GLY A 63 -7.38 -12.99 2.06
C GLY A 63 -6.83 -13.62 3.34
N ASP A 64 -5.74 -13.07 3.89
CA ASP A 64 -5.14 -13.53 5.13
C ASP A 64 -5.73 -12.74 6.30
N GLU A 65 -6.69 -13.34 7.01
CA GLU A 65 -7.39 -12.75 8.16
C GLU A 65 -6.45 -12.43 9.34
N THR A 66 -5.21 -12.93 9.33
CA THR A 66 -4.22 -12.59 10.35
C THR A 66 -3.58 -11.23 10.10
N LEU A 67 -3.70 -10.67 8.88
CA LEU A 67 -3.13 -9.39 8.52
C LEU A 67 -4.10 -8.23 8.80
N THR A 68 -3.60 -7.20 9.46
CA THR A 68 -4.39 -6.00 9.76
C THR A 68 -3.59 -4.72 9.51
N CYS A 69 -4.30 -3.63 9.21
CA CYS A 69 -3.76 -2.28 9.14
C CYS A 69 -4.44 -1.39 10.20
N GLN A 70 -3.65 -0.97 11.18
CA GLN A 70 -4.06 -0.16 12.30
C GLN A 70 -3.54 1.28 12.14
N PRO A 71 -4.39 2.30 12.24
CA PRO A 71 -3.94 3.68 12.32
C PRO A 71 -3.46 4.04 13.74
N ARG A 72 -2.58 5.04 13.84
CA ARG A 72 -2.02 5.56 15.11
C ARG A 72 -1.46 4.46 16.02
N TYR A 73 -0.41 3.81 15.56
CA TYR A 73 0.25 2.77 16.32
C TYR A 73 1.22 3.34 17.36
N PHE A 74 1.03 2.96 18.62
CA PHE A 74 1.89 3.34 19.73
C PHE A 74 3.03 2.34 19.90
N LEU A 75 4.26 2.82 19.90
CA LEU A 75 5.44 2.04 20.24
C LEU A 75 6.29 2.85 21.22
N ASP A 76 6.30 2.39 22.47
CA ASP A 76 6.90 3.15 23.58
C ASP A 76 6.29 4.57 23.62
N ARG A 77 7.12 5.62 23.70
CA ARG A 77 6.70 7.02 23.66
C ARG A 77 6.37 7.58 22.28
N TYR A 78 6.47 6.79 21.20
CA TYR A 78 6.26 7.28 19.83
C TYR A 78 4.93 6.78 19.25
N ILE A 79 4.31 7.65 18.47
CA ILE A 79 3.12 7.35 17.67
C ILE A 79 3.54 7.38 16.21
N TYR A 80 3.07 6.39 15.46
CA TYR A 80 3.28 6.23 14.04
C TYR A 80 1.93 6.14 13.32
N ASP A 81 1.85 6.58 12.08
CA ASP A 81 0.57 6.87 11.43
C ASP A 81 -0.20 5.61 11.07
N LEU A 82 0.47 4.59 10.53
CA LEU A 82 -0.13 3.30 10.20
C LEU A 82 0.81 2.14 10.59
N ALA A 83 0.25 1.01 11.01
CA ALA A 83 0.99 -0.21 11.27
C ALA A 83 0.33 -1.43 10.61
N ILE A 84 1.14 -2.26 9.99
CA ILE A 84 0.74 -3.52 9.37
C ILE A 84 1.20 -4.66 10.26
N SER A 85 0.22 -5.35 10.85
CA SER A 85 0.44 -6.40 11.84
C SER A 85 0.02 -7.75 11.30
N ARG A 86 0.61 -8.82 11.86
CA ARG A 86 0.16 -10.19 11.67
C ARG A 86 -0.15 -10.81 13.03
N LYS A 87 -1.33 -11.43 13.17
CA LYS A 87 -1.73 -12.14 14.39
C LYS A 87 -0.65 -13.14 14.82
N GLY A 88 -0.35 -13.17 16.11
CA GLY A 88 0.70 -14.03 16.68
C GLY A 88 2.10 -13.41 16.70
N ARG A 89 2.30 -12.20 16.13
CA ARG A 89 3.54 -11.43 16.32
C ARG A 89 3.39 -10.42 17.46
N PRO A 90 4.45 -10.21 18.27
CA PRO A 90 4.42 -9.22 19.35
C PRO A 90 4.50 -7.77 18.86
N PHE A 91 5.01 -7.56 17.64
CA PHE A 91 5.18 -6.25 17.02
C PHE A 91 4.72 -6.29 15.56
N PRO A 92 4.31 -5.13 14.99
CA PRO A 92 3.98 -5.03 13.57
C PRO A 92 5.19 -5.40 12.72
N MET A 93 4.91 -5.78 11.47
CA MET A 93 5.95 -6.10 10.50
C MET A 93 6.48 -4.80 9.89
N ILE A 94 5.54 -3.92 9.54
CA ILE A 94 5.81 -2.64 8.89
C ILE A 94 5.06 -1.57 9.67
N ILE A 95 5.73 -0.46 9.90
CA ILE A 95 5.11 0.79 10.31
C ILE A 95 5.33 1.80 9.18
N VAL A 96 4.34 2.65 8.94
CA VAL A 96 4.36 3.68 7.91
C VAL A 96 4.18 5.05 8.55
N GLU A 97 5.01 6.01 8.15
CA GLU A 97 4.81 7.45 8.42
C GLU A 97 4.50 8.19 7.12
N CYS A 98 3.52 9.09 7.20
CA CYS A 98 2.97 9.91 6.13
C CYS A 98 3.31 11.38 6.40
N ASP A 99 4.41 11.85 5.81
CA ASP A 99 4.94 13.17 6.10
C ASP A 99 4.24 14.25 5.26
N GLY A 100 3.45 15.12 5.88
CA GLY A 100 2.82 16.25 5.20
C GLY A 100 3.81 17.24 4.57
N LYS A 101 3.28 18.21 3.79
CA LYS A 101 4.05 19.24 3.05
C LYS A 101 4.99 20.09 3.93
N ASP A 102 4.74 20.16 5.24
CA ASP A 102 5.45 21.03 6.19
C ASP A 102 6.55 20.30 6.97
N PHE A 103 7.30 19.42 6.30
CA PHE A 103 8.49 18.81 6.90
C PHE A 103 9.65 19.80 6.89
N HIS A 104 9.64 20.73 7.85
CA HIS A 104 10.84 21.50 8.18
C HIS A 104 11.82 20.54 8.88
N SER A 105 12.89 20.13 8.20
CA SER A 105 13.91 19.20 8.73
C SER A 105 14.82 19.84 9.78
N SER A 106 14.24 20.39 10.85
CA SER A 106 15.00 20.92 11.97
C SER A 106 15.94 19.83 12.53
N PRO A 107 17.10 20.22 13.11
CA PRO A 107 18.00 19.25 13.72
C PRO A 107 17.30 18.38 14.79
N GLU A 108 16.36 18.94 15.53
CA GLU A 108 15.59 18.24 16.56
C GLU A 108 14.66 17.18 15.96
N GLN A 109 13.93 17.51 14.88
CA GLN A 109 13.09 16.56 14.17
C GLN A 109 13.92 15.40 13.59
N ARG A 110 15.08 15.70 12.97
CA ARG A 110 15.98 14.67 12.46
C ARG A 110 16.49 13.73 13.56
N GLN A 111 16.84 14.26 14.73
CA GLN A 111 17.23 13.43 15.87
C GLN A 111 16.07 12.58 16.40
N ASN A 112 14.86 13.13 16.41
CA ASN A 112 13.67 12.40 16.83
C ASN A 112 13.34 11.26 15.87
N ASP A 113 13.39 11.53 14.56
CA ASP A 113 13.17 10.53 13.52
C ASP A 113 14.22 9.43 13.57
N ALA A 114 15.50 9.78 13.80
CA ALA A 114 16.56 8.81 14.00
C ALA A 114 16.29 7.89 15.22
N LYS A 115 15.75 8.45 16.32
CA LYS A 115 15.36 7.66 17.50
C LYS A 115 14.18 6.74 17.20
N LYS A 116 13.17 7.22 16.47
CA LYS A 116 12.03 6.41 16.00
C LYS A 116 12.48 5.25 15.12
N SER A 117 13.36 5.51 14.14
CA SER A 117 13.92 4.49 13.26
C SER A 117 14.71 3.45 14.05
N LYS A 118 15.57 3.90 14.97
CA LYS A 118 16.34 2.99 15.85
C LYS A 118 15.44 2.13 16.73
N LEU A 119 14.37 2.70 17.29
CA LEU A 119 13.42 1.94 18.10
C LEU A 119 12.71 0.87 17.26
N ALA A 120 12.14 1.23 16.11
CA ALA A 120 11.47 0.28 15.23
C ALA A 120 12.41 -0.86 14.80
N ALA A 121 13.63 -0.52 14.36
CA ALA A 121 14.66 -1.49 13.99
C ALA A 121 15.02 -2.43 15.16
N SER A 122 15.16 -1.91 16.38
CA SER A 122 15.45 -2.73 17.58
C SER A 122 14.36 -3.76 17.90
N LYS A 123 13.14 -3.57 17.37
CA LYS A 123 12.01 -4.50 17.51
C LYS A 123 11.81 -5.39 16.28
N GLY A 124 12.69 -5.30 15.29
CA GLY A 124 12.57 -6.02 14.02
C GLY A 124 11.40 -5.54 13.17
N ILE A 125 11.02 -4.27 13.30
CA ILE A 125 9.94 -3.62 12.54
C ILE A 125 10.58 -2.82 11.41
N VAL A 126 10.06 -2.95 10.19
CA VAL A 126 10.47 -2.07 9.08
C VAL A 126 9.69 -0.77 9.16
N LEU A 127 10.41 0.37 9.18
CA LEU A 127 9.79 1.69 9.09
C LEU A 127 9.88 2.19 7.64
N LEU A 128 8.73 2.49 7.04
CA LEU A 128 8.63 3.16 5.75
C LEU A 128 8.12 4.58 5.96
N ARG A 129 8.80 5.54 5.35
CA ARG A 129 8.41 6.96 5.37
C ARG A 129 8.09 7.39 3.95
N PHE A 130 6.96 8.05 3.77
CA PHE A 130 6.53 8.60 2.49
C PHE A 130 6.22 10.08 2.64
N ILE A 131 6.72 10.87 1.71
CA ILE A 131 6.43 12.30 1.65
C ILE A 131 5.02 12.49 1.09
N GLY A 132 4.30 13.49 1.55
CA GLY A 132 2.90 13.72 1.22
C GLY A 132 2.69 13.96 -0.28
N SER A 133 3.68 14.51 -0.97
CA SER A 133 3.66 14.60 -2.44
C SER A 133 3.75 13.24 -3.12
N GLU A 134 4.52 12.29 -2.57
CA GLU A 134 4.59 10.92 -3.09
C GLU A 134 3.24 10.23 -2.91
N ILE A 135 2.64 10.34 -1.72
CA ILE A 135 1.32 9.74 -1.43
C ILE A 135 0.24 10.38 -2.28
N HIS A 136 0.27 11.70 -2.48
CA HIS A 136 -0.73 12.41 -3.27
C HIS A 136 -0.63 12.10 -4.76
N CYS A 137 0.58 12.14 -5.33
CA CYS A 137 0.79 11.98 -6.77
C CYS A 137 0.80 10.51 -7.21
N ALA A 138 1.31 9.60 -6.37
CA ALA A 138 1.52 8.20 -6.70
C ALA A 138 1.25 7.27 -5.49
N PRO A 139 0.01 7.25 -4.95
CA PRO A 139 -0.32 6.42 -3.80
C PRO A 139 -0.16 4.92 -4.07
N ASP A 140 -0.34 4.49 -5.31
CA ASP A 140 -0.19 3.09 -5.71
C ASP A 140 1.28 2.65 -5.70
N ASP A 141 2.22 3.57 -5.96
CA ASP A 141 3.66 3.28 -5.86
C ASP A 141 4.09 3.13 -4.39
N CYS A 142 3.50 3.94 -3.50
CA CYS A 142 3.67 3.79 -2.06
C CYS A 142 3.15 2.41 -1.59
N LEU A 143 1.96 2.02 -2.03
CA LEU A 143 1.41 0.68 -1.76
C LEU A 143 2.31 -0.43 -2.33
N ALA A 144 2.80 -0.26 -3.56
CA ALA A 144 3.67 -1.23 -4.21
C ALA A 144 4.96 -1.47 -3.41
N LYS A 145 5.56 -0.40 -2.84
CA LYS A 145 6.72 -0.50 -1.94
C LYS A 145 6.38 -1.26 -0.65
N ILE A 146 5.23 -0.99 -0.04
CA ILE A 146 4.76 -1.70 1.15
C ILE A 146 4.59 -3.20 0.87
N LEU A 147 3.88 -3.56 -0.19
CA LEU A 147 3.62 -4.97 -0.56
C LEU A 147 4.92 -5.70 -0.89
N GLN A 148 5.85 -5.01 -1.55
CA GLN A 148 7.18 -5.54 -1.80
C GLN A 148 7.95 -5.80 -0.50
N THR A 149 7.95 -4.87 0.45
CA THR A 149 8.55 -5.09 1.78
C THR A 149 7.91 -6.30 2.46
N MET A 150 6.58 -6.44 2.41
CA MET A 150 5.88 -7.61 2.95
C MET A 150 6.29 -8.91 2.24
N ARG A 151 6.62 -8.88 0.94
CA ARG A 151 7.06 -10.08 0.21
C ARG A 151 8.42 -10.60 0.67
N PHE A 152 9.35 -9.70 1.02
CA PHE A 152 10.73 -10.08 1.32
C PHE A 152 11.04 -10.18 2.82
N MET A 153 10.23 -9.58 3.69
CA MET A 153 10.45 -9.61 5.14
C MET A 153 10.12 -10.97 5.77
N ARG A 154 11.11 -11.64 6.38
CA ARG A 154 10.88 -12.87 7.18
C ARG A 154 10.50 -12.54 8.63
N PRO A 155 9.74 -13.41 9.33
CA PRO A 155 9.07 -14.63 8.85
C PRO A 155 7.75 -14.41 8.10
N ALA A 156 7.28 -13.17 7.96
CA ALA A 156 5.90 -12.89 7.59
C ALA A 156 5.77 -12.44 6.13
N GLN A 157 6.28 -13.29 5.24
CA GLN A 157 6.24 -13.05 3.81
C GLN A 157 4.83 -13.24 3.25
N LEU A 158 4.49 -12.47 2.22
CA LEU A 158 3.43 -12.84 1.28
C LEU A 158 3.88 -14.07 0.49
N THR A 159 2.98 -15.05 0.33
CA THR A 159 3.22 -16.23 -0.51
C THR A 159 3.17 -15.87 -1.98
N GLN A 160 3.65 -16.76 -2.86
CA GLN A 160 3.51 -16.55 -4.30
C GLN A 160 2.03 -16.49 -4.71
N ALA A 161 1.20 -17.39 -4.20
CA ALA A 161 -0.23 -17.38 -4.48
C ALA A 161 -0.90 -16.05 -4.06
N GLN A 162 -0.51 -15.47 -2.92
CA GLN A 162 -1.00 -14.15 -2.50
C GLN A 162 -0.53 -13.01 -3.42
N CYS A 163 0.69 -13.12 -3.97
CA CYS A 163 1.17 -12.19 -4.99
C CYS A 163 0.35 -12.27 -6.27
N ASP A 164 0.04 -13.49 -6.71
CA ASP A 164 -0.73 -13.73 -7.94
C ASP A 164 -2.17 -13.19 -7.80
N LEU A 165 -2.77 -13.29 -6.60
CA LEU A 165 -4.07 -12.66 -6.28
C LEU A 165 -4.03 -11.14 -6.40
N LEU A 166 -2.95 -10.51 -5.93
CA LEU A 166 -2.76 -9.05 -6.04
C LEU A 166 -2.64 -8.63 -7.50
N ASP A 167 -1.88 -9.37 -8.31
CA ASP A 167 -1.73 -9.11 -9.75
C ASP A 167 -3.07 -9.27 -10.49
N ALA A 168 -3.81 -10.34 -10.20
CA ALA A 168 -5.13 -10.58 -10.77
C ALA A 168 -6.15 -9.49 -10.39
N ALA A 169 -5.99 -8.88 -9.21
CA ALA A 169 -6.80 -7.74 -8.78
C ALA A 169 -6.34 -6.38 -9.35
N GLY A 170 -5.30 -6.37 -10.21
CA GLY A 170 -4.74 -5.15 -10.81
C GLY A 170 -4.00 -4.27 -9.81
N ILE A 171 -3.60 -4.81 -8.65
CA ILE A 171 -2.83 -4.08 -7.64
C ILE A 171 -1.36 -4.10 -8.04
N LYS A 172 -0.84 -2.93 -8.45
CA LYS A 172 0.57 -2.79 -8.82
C LYS A 172 1.49 -3.21 -7.67
N ARG A 173 2.52 -3.98 -8.01
CA ARG A 173 3.62 -4.33 -7.12
C ARG A 173 4.91 -3.88 -7.76
N HIS A 174 5.88 -3.44 -6.96
CA HIS A 174 7.20 -3.12 -7.49
C HIS A 174 7.87 -4.44 -7.89
N PRO A 175 8.50 -4.53 -9.08
CA PRO A 175 9.35 -5.67 -9.42
C PRO A 175 10.41 -5.83 -8.33
N PRO A 176 10.82 -7.06 -7.98
CA PRO A 176 11.78 -7.33 -6.90
C PRO A 176 12.92 -6.31 -6.93
N LEU A 177 13.13 -5.57 -5.84
CA LEU A 177 14.36 -4.80 -5.69
C LEU A 177 15.50 -5.80 -5.84
N ARG A 178 16.32 -5.62 -6.88
CA ARG A 178 17.56 -6.36 -7.06
C ARG A 178 18.36 -6.09 -5.79
N SER A 179 18.44 -7.10 -4.92
CA SER A 179 19.02 -7.05 -3.57
C SER A 179 18.57 -5.85 -2.72
N TYR A 180 17.65 -6.08 -1.78
CA TYR A 180 17.55 -5.24 -0.59
C TYR A 180 18.85 -5.41 0.20
N GLU A 181 19.87 -4.60 -0.11
CA GLU A 181 20.99 -4.36 0.79
C GLU A 181 20.49 -3.37 1.84
N PRO A 182 20.44 -3.75 3.12
CA PRO A 182 20.11 -2.79 4.16
C PRO A 182 21.24 -1.76 4.22
N ASP A 183 20.95 -0.52 3.85
CA ASP A 183 21.83 0.62 4.14
C ASP A 183 21.77 0.93 5.64
N TRP A 184 22.48 0.13 6.45
CA TRP A 184 22.83 0.48 7.83
C TRP A 184 24.25 0.01 8.18
#